data_AF-A0A2N5EGD5-F1
#
_entry.id   AF-A0A2N5EGD5-F1
#
_cell.length_a   1.000
_cell.length_b   1.000
_cell.length_c   1.000
_cell.angle_alpha   90.00
_cell.angle_beta   90.00
_cell.angle_gamma   90.00
#
_symmetry.space_group_name_H-M   'P 1'
#
loop_
_entity.id
_entity.type
_entity.pdbx_description
1 polymer ?
#
loop_
_entity_poly.entity_id
_entity_poly.type
_entity_poly.pdbx_seq_one_letter_code
_entity_poly.pdbx_strand_id
1 'polypeptide(L)'
;MWMKTGLLLVCLLTGCAVDTQQQRDAENFAQQSVEAGKLSEQALVLMHRGINGMAHRQQRLLLTRDSGIPPRQDLPLEHTVQRVAAARALQQYGKALRALLRQERTPEAAATFNGLLDSTQTALGMFLPAIVTKQIRAMGDTLGQRHYFGQKITQARLLMNAYQPAVTQLAGLLAEDFEPDGSGYMALYLTSAAELRNTAKQVLTGGQPGPARRQAALAALNDAEQAEEQGQALGARMVAMATALHAAQQEAVRNLEQPADAHPALDAYSNNVSHAGRVMQFLLLPAQGEVNHE
;
A
#
# COMPACT_ATOMS: atom_id res chain seq x y z
N MET A 1 -9.50 64.28 36.56
CA MET A 1 -10.39 63.71 35.53
C MET A 1 -9.50 63.20 34.39
N TRP A 2 -9.15 61.92 34.45
CA TRP A 2 -9.79 60.84 33.68
C TRP A 2 -9.14 60.66 32.29
N MET A 3 -8.34 59.59 32.22
CA MET A 3 -8.02 58.80 31.04
C MET A 3 -9.18 58.75 30.04
N LYS A 4 -8.86 58.84 28.74
CA LYS A 4 -9.56 58.15 27.66
C LYS A 4 -8.64 58.10 26.44
N THR A 5 -7.95 56.97 26.29
CA THR A 5 -8.21 55.98 25.22
C THR A 5 -7.73 56.49 23.85
N GLY A 6 -6.62 56.05 23.29
CA GLY A 6 -6.00 54.73 23.43
C GLY A 6 -6.14 53.99 22.10
N LEU A 7 -4.99 53.78 21.47
CA LEU A 7 -4.68 52.63 20.64
C LEU A 7 -5.68 52.31 19.52
N LEU A 8 -5.65 53.12 18.47
CA LEU A 8 -6.16 52.77 17.15
C LEU A 8 -5.03 52.13 16.35
N LEU A 9 -4.51 51.00 16.82
CA LEU A 9 -3.53 50.13 16.14
C LEU A 9 -3.47 48.82 16.95
N VAL A 10 -3.31 47.66 16.29
CA VAL A 10 -3.26 46.29 16.87
C VAL A 10 -4.60 45.51 16.90
N CYS A 11 -5.38 45.55 15.81
CA CYS A 11 -6.31 44.43 15.48
C CYS A 11 -6.09 43.86 14.06
N LEU A 12 -4.93 44.15 13.45
CA LEU A 12 -4.48 43.51 12.22
C LEU A 12 -3.34 42.54 12.54
N LEU A 13 -3.60 41.58 13.43
CA LEU A 13 -2.81 40.35 13.52
C LEU A 13 -3.58 39.27 12.76
N THR A 14 -3.33 39.26 11.45
CA THR A 14 -3.11 38.03 10.67
C THR A 14 -3.77 36.76 11.24
N GLY A 15 -5.03 36.53 10.87
CA GLY A 15 -5.64 35.20 10.92
C GLY A 15 -5.08 34.32 9.81
N CYS A 16 -3.80 33.97 9.88
CA CYS A 16 -3.35 32.72 9.28
C CYS A 16 -3.91 31.63 10.20
N ALA A 17 -4.87 30.84 9.73
CA ALA A 17 -5.34 29.67 10.48
C ALA A 17 -4.12 28.77 10.75
N VAL A 18 -3.56 28.84 11.96
CA VAL A 18 -2.40 28.05 12.34
C VAL A 18 -2.86 26.60 12.40
N ASP A 19 -2.33 25.75 11.52
CA ASP A 19 -2.55 24.31 11.59
C ASP A 19 -2.11 23.80 12.97
N THR A 20 -3.05 23.20 13.70
CA THR A 20 -2.77 22.61 15.01
C THR A 20 -1.84 21.42 14.85
N GLN A 21 -1.07 21.09 15.88
CA GLN A 21 -0.20 19.90 15.89
C GLN A 21 -1.03 18.64 15.57
N GLN A 22 -2.20 18.50 16.21
CA GLN A 22 -3.16 17.42 15.95
C GLN A 22 -3.54 17.28 14.47
N GLN A 23 -3.78 18.40 13.78
CA GLN A 23 -4.11 18.37 12.37
C GLN A 23 -2.92 17.91 11.53
N ARG A 24 -1.72 18.41 11.83
CA ARG A 24 -0.49 18.01 11.12
C ARG A 24 -0.22 16.52 11.27
N ASP A 25 -0.39 15.97 12.46
CA ASP A 25 -0.17 14.55 12.73
C ASP A 25 -1.22 13.67 12.03
N ALA A 26 -2.49 14.08 12.05
CA ALA A 26 -3.55 13.38 11.33
C ALA A 26 -3.36 13.46 9.81
N GLU A 27 -2.90 14.61 9.28
CA GLU A 27 -2.58 14.75 7.87
C GLU A 27 -1.37 13.90 7.47
N ASN A 28 -0.34 13.82 8.32
CA ASN A 28 0.80 12.95 8.10
C ASN A 28 0.35 11.48 8.09
N PHE A 29 -0.39 11.02 9.09
CA PHE A 29 -0.95 9.66 9.12
C PHE A 29 -1.77 9.35 7.85
N ALA A 30 -2.62 10.28 7.44
CA ALA A 30 -3.45 10.12 6.26
C ALA A 30 -2.58 10.04 4.98
N GLN A 31 -1.55 10.88 4.86
CA GLN A 31 -0.57 10.84 3.77
C GLN A 31 0.21 9.51 3.76
N GLN A 32 0.69 9.05 4.91
CA GLN A 32 1.40 7.76 5.01
C GLN A 32 0.48 6.60 4.62
N SER A 33 -0.81 6.66 4.95
CA SER A 33 -1.80 5.66 4.52
C SER A 33 -2.03 5.65 3.01
N VAL A 34 -2.02 6.82 2.36
CA VAL A 34 -2.04 6.90 0.89
C VAL A 34 -0.83 6.22 0.29
N GLU A 35 0.37 6.50 0.80
CA GLU A 35 1.60 5.93 0.26
C GLU A 35 1.72 4.43 0.56
N ALA A 36 1.35 3.97 1.76
CA ALA A 36 1.30 2.56 2.11
C ALA A 36 0.38 1.76 1.18
N GLY A 37 -0.81 2.30 0.86
CA GLY A 37 -1.72 1.70 -0.10
C GLY A 37 -1.12 1.62 -1.51
N LYS A 38 -0.47 2.69 -2.00
CA LYS A 38 0.21 2.67 -3.31
C LYS A 38 1.36 1.67 -3.37
N LEU A 39 2.21 1.64 -2.35
CA LEU A 39 3.33 0.70 -2.27
C LEU A 39 2.84 -0.74 -2.23
N SER A 40 1.75 -1.00 -1.49
CA SER A 40 1.13 -2.33 -1.42
C SER A 40 0.57 -2.77 -2.76
N GLU A 41 -0.15 -1.90 -3.47
CA GLU A 41 -0.65 -2.19 -4.82
C GLU A 41 0.50 -2.48 -5.79
N GLN A 42 1.55 -1.65 -5.78
CA GLN A 42 2.74 -1.85 -6.62
C GLN A 42 3.44 -3.17 -6.32
N ALA A 43 3.62 -3.52 -5.05
CA ALA A 43 4.22 -4.77 -4.62
C ALA A 43 3.43 -5.98 -5.13
N LEU A 44 2.10 -5.95 -4.96
CA LEU A 44 1.20 -7.03 -5.41
C LEU A 44 1.25 -7.19 -6.93
N VAL A 45 1.23 -6.09 -7.70
CA VAL A 45 1.34 -6.14 -9.16
C VAL A 45 2.71 -6.65 -9.61
N LEU A 46 3.79 -6.24 -8.94
CA LEU A 46 5.15 -6.70 -9.23
C LEU A 46 5.26 -8.21 -9.00
N MET A 47 4.79 -8.69 -7.84
CA MET A 47 4.77 -10.12 -7.54
C MET A 47 3.93 -10.91 -8.55
N HIS A 48 2.78 -10.39 -8.98
CA HIS A 48 1.91 -11.07 -9.96
C HIS A 48 2.66 -11.30 -11.27
N ARG A 49 3.27 -10.23 -11.80
CA ARG A 49 4.07 -10.28 -13.01
C ARG A 49 5.29 -11.18 -12.84
N GLY A 50 5.93 -11.13 -11.67
CA GLY A 50 7.08 -11.94 -11.34
C GLY A 50 6.77 -13.44 -11.28
N ILE A 51 5.67 -13.83 -10.64
CA ILE A 51 5.17 -15.22 -10.58
C ILE A 51 4.98 -15.76 -12.01
N ASN A 52 4.21 -15.06 -12.85
CA ASN A 52 3.96 -15.50 -14.23
C ASN A 52 5.24 -15.52 -15.07
N GLY A 53 6.10 -14.50 -14.93
CA GLY A 53 7.39 -14.42 -15.63
C GLY A 53 8.33 -15.59 -15.30
N MET A 54 8.45 -15.93 -14.02
CA MET A 54 9.25 -17.06 -13.54
C MET A 54 8.64 -18.39 -14.01
N ALA A 55 7.32 -18.55 -13.91
CA ALA A 55 6.60 -19.72 -14.42
C ALA A 55 6.86 -19.96 -15.92
N HIS A 56 6.79 -18.93 -16.75
CA HIS A 56 7.09 -19.05 -18.19
C HIS A 56 8.56 -19.38 -18.47
N ARG A 57 9.51 -18.81 -17.72
CA ARG A 57 10.94 -19.16 -17.86
C ARG A 57 11.18 -20.61 -17.48
N GLN A 58 10.59 -21.06 -16.37
CA GLN A 58 10.65 -22.45 -15.92
C GLN A 58 10.09 -23.39 -17.00
N GLN A 59 8.92 -23.06 -17.56
CA GLN A 59 8.29 -23.85 -18.61
C GLN A 59 9.17 -23.93 -19.86
N ARG A 60 9.82 -22.84 -20.29
CA ARG A 60 10.76 -22.87 -21.44
C ARG A 60 11.95 -23.81 -21.21
N LEU A 61 12.46 -23.87 -19.98
CA LEU A 61 13.54 -24.81 -19.62
C LEU A 61 13.07 -26.28 -19.58
N LEU A 62 11.79 -26.52 -19.30
CA LEU A 62 11.18 -27.86 -19.25
C LEU A 62 10.69 -28.36 -20.62
N LEU A 63 10.07 -27.50 -21.44
CA LEU A 63 9.54 -27.85 -22.78
C LEU A 63 10.64 -28.20 -23.80
N THR A 64 11.88 -27.83 -23.53
CA THR A 64 13.05 -28.38 -24.27
C THR A 64 13.34 -29.84 -23.92
N ARG A 65 12.44 -30.52 -23.21
CA ARG A 65 12.51 -31.95 -22.83
C ARG A 65 11.33 -32.78 -23.35
N ASP A 66 10.10 -32.24 -23.41
CA ASP A 66 8.89 -32.96 -23.87
C ASP A 66 7.86 -32.03 -24.51
N SER A 67 7.45 -32.33 -25.75
CA SER A 67 6.47 -31.55 -26.54
C SER A 67 5.00 -31.73 -26.13
N GLY A 68 4.74 -32.48 -25.04
CA GLY A 68 3.39 -32.81 -24.57
C GLY A 68 2.93 -32.13 -23.27
N ILE A 69 3.78 -31.29 -22.66
CA ILE A 69 3.40 -30.58 -21.42
C ILE A 69 2.55 -29.35 -21.82
N PRO A 70 1.28 -29.25 -21.37
CA PRO A 70 0.46 -28.10 -21.68
C PRO A 70 1.07 -26.82 -21.06
N PRO A 71 0.83 -25.65 -21.67
CA PRO A 71 1.35 -24.41 -21.11
C PRO A 71 0.80 -24.18 -19.71
N ARG A 72 1.67 -23.74 -18.80
CA ARG A 72 1.26 -23.38 -17.44
C ARG A 72 0.32 -22.19 -17.57
N GLN A 73 -0.86 -22.30 -16.96
CA GLN A 73 -1.81 -21.20 -16.94
C GLN A 73 -1.28 -20.12 -16.00
N ASP A 74 -1.47 -18.86 -16.40
CA ASP A 74 -1.17 -17.71 -15.56
C ASP A 74 -1.98 -17.75 -14.26
N LEU A 75 -1.44 -17.14 -13.21
CA LEU A 75 -2.19 -16.97 -11.98
C LEU A 75 -3.50 -16.21 -12.29
N PRO A 76 -4.68 -16.69 -11.87
CA PRO A 76 -5.94 -16.03 -12.17
C PRO A 76 -5.94 -14.58 -11.66
N LEU A 77 -6.40 -13.66 -12.51
CA LEU A 77 -6.45 -12.23 -12.20
C LEU A 77 -7.38 -11.97 -11.01
N GLU A 78 -8.43 -12.77 -10.84
CA GLU A 78 -9.45 -12.63 -9.81
C GLU A 78 -8.86 -12.64 -8.39
N HIS A 79 -7.88 -13.52 -8.14
CA HIS A 79 -7.19 -13.59 -6.85
C HIS A 79 -6.32 -12.36 -6.58
N THR A 80 -5.81 -11.72 -7.64
CA THR A 80 -5.00 -10.51 -7.54
C THR A 80 -5.89 -9.27 -7.35
N VAL A 81 -7.09 -9.24 -7.95
CA VAL A 81 -8.04 -8.13 -7.83
C VAL A 81 -8.47 -7.91 -6.38
N GLN A 82 -8.84 -8.96 -5.64
CA GLN A 82 -9.25 -8.84 -4.23
C GLN A 82 -8.11 -8.30 -3.35
N ARG A 83 -6.90 -8.81 -3.54
CA ARG A 83 -5.71 -8.39 -2.78
C ARG A 83 -5.33 -6.94 -3.08
N VAL A 84 -5.34 -6.55 -4.35
CA VAL A 84 -5.13 -5.15 -4.78
C VAL A 84 -6.23 -4.23 -4.24
N ALA A 85 -7.47 -4.71 -4.13
CA ALA A 85 -8.54 -3.93 -3.54
C ALA A 85 -8.28 -3.58 -2.06
N ALA A 86 -7.58 -4.42 -1.30
CA ALA A 86 -7.21 -4.11 0.08
C ALA A 86 -6.22 -2.93 0.14
N ALA A 87 -5.21 -2.94 -0.73
CA ALA A 87 -4.26 -1.85 -0.89
C ALA A 87 -4.94 -0.54 -1.35
N ARG A 88 -5.88 -0.65 -2.29
CA ARG A 88 -6.70 0.49 -2.75
C ARG A 88 -7.62 1.03 -1.68
N ALA A 89 -8.24 0.19 -0.86
CA ALA A 89 -9.07 0.62 0.25
C ALA A 89 -8.25 1.46 1.25
N LEU A 90 -7.05 1.01 1.63
CA LEU A 90 -6.13 1.78 2.47
C LEU A 90 -5.72 3.11 1.83
N GLN A 91 -5.45 3.10 0.52
CA GLN A 91 -5.13 4.32 -0.22
C GLN A 91 -6.30 5.32 -0.21
N GLN A 92 -7.52 4.85 -0.51
CA GLN A 92 -8.72 5.69 -0.51
C GLN A 92 -9.06 6.19 0.89
N TYR A 93 -8.79 5.38 1.92
CA TYR A 93 -8.95 5.77 3.31
C TYR A 93 -8.06 6.98 3.66
N GLY A 94 -6.77 6.90 3.33
CA GLY A 94 -5.86 8.03 3.50
C GLY A 94 -6.28 9.27 2.71
N LYS A 95 -6.78 9.10 1.47
CA LYS A 95 -7.28 10.22 0.65
C LYS A 95 -8.54 10.85 1.26
N ALA A 96 -9.50 10.05 1.72
CA ALA A 96 -10.71 10.52 2.37
C ALA A 96 -10.40 11.29 3.66
N LEU A 97 -9.46 10.80 4.47
CA LEU A 97 -8.99 11.53 5.66
C LEU A 97 -8.37 12.89 5.29
N ARG A 98 -7.47 12.93 4.30
CA ARG A 98 -6.88 14.19 3.83
C ARG A 98 -7.93 15.14 3.30
N ALA A 99 -8.90 14.63 2.55
CA ALA A 99 -10.02 15.40 2.03
C ALA A 99 -10.82 16.06 3.16
N LEU A 100 -11.11 15.35 4.25
CA LEU A 100 -11.77 15.91 5.44
C LEU A 100 -10.91 16.96 6.16
N LEU A 101 -9.63 16.66 6.39
CA LEU A 101 -8.71 17.52 7.13
C LEU A 101 -8.41 18.82 6.37
N ARG A 102 -8.37 18.76 5.05
CA ARG A 102 -8.12 19.92 4.17
C ARG A 102 -9.39 20.58 3.66
N GLN A 103 -10.55 19.94 3.89
CA GLN A 103 -11.84 20.37 3.36
C GLN A 103 -11.80 20.54 1.84
N GLU A 104 -11.23 19.54 1.16
CA GLU A 104 -11.02 19.59 -0.28
C GLU A 104 -12.36 19.46 -1.02
N ARG A 105 -12.78 20.52 -1.73
CA ARG A 105 -14.12 20.60 -2.35
C ARG A 105 -14.17 20.08 -3.78
N THR A 106 -13.30 19.13 -4.12
CA THR A 106 -13.20 18.59 -5.47
C THR A 106 -14.13 17.38 -5.64
N PRO A 107 -14.73 17.16 -6.83
CA PRO A 107 -15.45 15.93 -7.13
C PRO A 107 -14.59 14.69 -6.87
N GLU A 108 -13.29 14.77 -7.14
CA GLU A 108 -12.32 13.71 -6.91
C GLU A 108 -12.20 13.38 -5.41
N ALA A 109 -12.13 14.40 -4.54
CA ALA A 109 -12.10 14.21 -3.10
C ALA A 109 -13.37 13.56 -2.57
N ALA A 110 -14.55 13.98 -3.05
CA ALA A 110 -15.82 13.34 -2.71
C ALA A 110 -15.89 11.89 -3.21
N ALA A 111 -15.37 11.61 -4.41
CA ALA A 111 -15.34 10.26 -4.99
C ALA A 111 -14.50 9.27 -4.18
N THR A 112 -13.51 9.74 -3.41
CA THR A 112 -12.68 8.86 -2.56
C THR A 112 -13.48 8.11 -1.49
N PHE A 113 -14.61 8.65 -1.04
CA PHE A 113 -15.48 7.98 -0.05
C PHE A 113 -16.24 6.81 -0.67
N ASN A 114 -16.73 6.94 -1.90
CA ASN A 114 -17.35 5.83 -2.61
C ASN A 114 -16.29 4.80 -3.01
N GLY A 115 -15.14 5.25 -3.53
CA GLY A 115 -14.01 4.38 -3.84
C GLY A 115 -13.49 3.60 -2.63
N LEU A 116 -13.51 4.21 -1.43
CA LEU A 116 -13.20 3.55 -0.17
C LEU A 116 -14.17 2.38 0.09
N LEU A 117 -15.47 2.64 0.03
CA LEU A 117 -16.50 1.61 0.27
C LEU A 117 -16.41 0.47 -0.74
N ASP A 118 -16.29 0.79 -2.03
CA ASP A 118 -16.24 -0.19 -3.12
C ASP A 118 -14.98 -1.07 -3.02
N SER A 119 -13.82 -0.45 -2.74
CA SER A 119 -12.56 -1.17 -2.55
C SER A 119 -12.61 -2.04 -1.29
N THR A 120 -13.22 -1.56 -0.21
CA THR A 120 -13.40 -2.33 1.03
C THR A 120 -14.27 -3.56 0.80
N GLN A 121 -15.40 -3.39 0.11
CA GLN A 121 -16.29 -4.49 -0.22
C GLN A 121 -15.59 -5.53 -1.09
N THR A 122 -14.84 -5.08 -2.09
CA THR A 122 -14.08 -5.98 -2.97
C THR A 122 -12.99 -6.74 -2.20
N ALA A 123 -12.31 -6.07 -1.27
CA ALA A 123 -11.25 -6.67 -0.47
C ALA A 123 -11.77 -7.68 0.56
N LEU A 124 -12.83 -7.33 1.30
CA LEU A 124 -13.35 -8.12 2.41
C LEU A 124 -14.42 -9.14 1.97
N GLY A 125 -14.90 -9.06 0.73
CA GLY A 125 -16.01 -9.89 0.24
C GLY A 125 -17.35 -9.61 0.91
N MET A 126 -17.42 -8.58 1.74
CA MET A 126 -18.61 -8.21 2.51
C MET A 126 -18.79 -6.70 2.57
N PHE A 127 -20.05 -6.27 2.65
CA PHE A 127 -20.37 -4.87 2.89
C PHE A 127 -20.07 -4.48 4.34
N LEU A 128 -19.59 -3.25 4.53
CA LEU A 128 -19.59 -2.64 5.85
C LEU A 128 -21.03 -2.51 6.38
N PRO A 129 -21.21 -2.46 7.71
CA PRO A 129 -22.53 -2.21 8.30
C PRO A 129 -23.21 -0.99 7.67
N ALA A 130 -24.50 -1.11 7.34
CA ALA A 130 -25.23 -0.08 6.59
C ALA A 130 -25.13 1.32 7.23
N ILE A 131 -25.07 1.39 8.56
CA ILE A 131 -24.89 2.65 9.29
C ILE A 131 -23.53 3.30 9.02
N VAL A 132 -22.45 2.50 8.97
CA VAL A 132 -21.09 2.95 8.65
C VAL A 132 -21.04 3.39 7.18
N THR A 133 -21.59 2.60 6.28
CA THR A 133 -21.66 2.92 4.84
C THR A 133 -22.39 4.24 4.60
N LYS A 134 -23.56 4.45 5.22
CA LYS A 134 -24.32 5.70 5.12
C LYS A 134 -23.54 6.89 5.68
N GLN A 135 -22.86 6.71 6.81
CA GLN A 135 -22.05 7.74 7.44
C GLN A 135 -20.87 8.17 6.55
N ILE A 136 -20.14 7.21 5.98
CA ILE A 136 -19.01 7.47 5.08
C ILE A 136 -19.48 8.18 3.79
N ARG A 137 -20.60 7.75 3.19
CA ARG A 137 -21.15 8.46 2.01
C ARG A 137 -21.55 9.90 2.34
N ALA A 138 -22.24 10.11 3.46
CA ALA A 138 -22.66 11.44 3.88
C ALA A 138 -21.47 12.39 4.10
N MET A 139 -20.32 11.89 4.59
CA MET A 139 -19.10 12.68 4.68
C MET A 139 -18.62 13.17 3.31
N GLY A 140 -18.65 12.31 2.28
CA GLY A 140 -18.33 12.70 0.90
C GLY A 140 -19.31 13.72 0.31
N ASP A 141 -20.62 13.50 0.50
CA ASP A 141 -21.68 14.39 -0.02
C ASP A 141 -21.63 15.79 0.60
N THR A 142 -21.22 15.87 1.88
CA THR A 142 -21.17 17.13 2.63
C THR A 142 -19.84 17.88 2.46
N LEU A 143 -18.80 17.23 1.94
CA LEU A 143 -17.48 17.82 1.72
C LEU A 143 -17.51 19.05 0.79
N GLY A 144 -18.42 19.05 -0.19
CA GLY A 144 -18.63 20.18 -1.12
C GLY A 144 -19.39 21.38 -0.52
N GLN A 145 -19.90 21.29 0.72
CA GLN A 145 -20.77 22.32 1.30
C GLN A 145 -19.99 23.40 2.07
N ARG A 146 -20.47 24.65 2.00
CA ARG A 146 -19.81 25.86 2.58
C ARG A 146 -19.67 25.85 4.11
N HIS A 147 -20.49 25.09 4.83
CA HIS A 147 -20.59 25.14 6.30
C HIS A 147 -19.56 24.25 7.04
N TYR A 148 -18.66 23.58 6.34
CA TYR A 148 -17.80 22.54 6.91
C TYR A 148 -16.57 23.04 7.71
N PHE A 149 -16.34 24.36 7.75
CA PHE A 149 -15.04 24.92 8.19
C PHE A 149 -14.66 24.60 9.64
N GLY A 150 -15.64 24.48 10.55
CA GLY A 150 -15.42 24.25 11.98
C GLY A 150 -15.41 22.79 12.45
N GLN A 151 -15.62 21.80 11.58
CA GLN A 151 -15.87 20.41 12.00
C GLN A 151 -14.87 19.37 11.48
N LYS A 152 -13.82 19.77 10.75
CA LYS A 152 -12.89 18.83 10.09
C LYS A 152 -12.28 17.77 11.02
N ILE A 153 -11.80 18.15 12.21
CA ILE A 153 -11.20 17.20 13.17
C ILE A 153 -12.25 16.21 13.68
N THR A 154 -13.46 16.68 14.00
CA THR A 154 -14.56 15.82 14.42
C THR A 154 -14.90 14.80 13.35
N GLN A 155 -14.93 15.21 12.09
CA GLN A 155 -15.30 14.33 10.97
C GLN A 155 -14.19 13.34 10.63
N ALA A 156 -12.92 13.77 10.67
CA ALA A 156 -11.78 12.86 10.54
C ALA A 156 -11.82 11.80 11.66
N ARG A 157 -12.02 12.21 12.91
CA ARG A 157 -12.17 11.29 14.04
C ARG A 157 -13.35 10.33 13.87
N LEU A 158 -14.51 10.81 13.43
CA LEU A 158 -15.68 9.97 13.16
C LEU A 158 -15.37 8.92 12.08
N LEU A 159 -14.70 9.31 10.99
CA LEU A 159 -14.26 8.38 9.95
C LEU A 159 -13.27 7.36 10.51
N MET A 160 -12.26 7.81 11.25
CA MET A 160 -11.24 6.94 11.85
C MET A 160 -11.84 5.90 12.81
N ASN A 161 -12.77 6.31 13.67
CA ASN A 161 -13.43 5.42 14.61
C ASN A 161 -14.38 4.44 13.90
N ALA A 162 -15.21 4.94 12.96
CA ALA A 162 -16.17 4.09 12.25
C ALA A 162 -15.47 3.05 11.36
N TYR A 163 -14.30 3.40 10.80
CA TYR A 163 -13.57 2.56 9.86
C TYR A 163 -12.47 1.71 10.51
N GLN A 164 -12.16 1.90 11.80
CA GLN A 164 -11.11 1.17 12.52
C GLN A 164 -11.19 -0.36 12.40
N PRO A 165 -12.38 -1.02 12.48
CA PRO A 165 -12.46 -2.46 12.28
C PRO A 165 -12.01 -2.88 10.88
N ALA A 166 -12.39 -2.11 9.84
CA ALA A 166 -12.00 -2.37 8.47
C ALA A 166 -10.49 -2.16 8.26
N VAL A 167 -9.91 -1.08 8.80
CA VAL A 167 -8.45 -0.85 8.77
C VAL A 167 -7.69 -2.04 9.36
N THR A 168 -8.17 -2.59 10.47
CA THR A 168 -7.53 -3.73 11.14
C THR A 168 -7.58 -4.98 10.27
N GLN A 169 -8.72 -5.27 9.63
CA GLN A 169 -8.84 -6.41 8.72
C GLN A 169 -7.98 -6.23 7.47
N LEU A 170 -7.99 -5.03 6.87
CA LEU A 170 -7.18 -4.71 5.70
C LEU A 170 -5.68 -4.81 6.01
N ALA A 171 -5.24 -4.31 7.17
CA ALA A 171 -3.86 -4.44 7.64
C ALA A 171 -3.47 -5.92 7.81
N GLY A 172 -4.36 -6.74 8.38
CA GLY A 172 -4.16 -8.18 8.52
C GLY A 172 -4.02 -8.89 7.18
N LEU A 173 -4.92 -8.62 6.23
CA LEU A 173 -4.86 -9.18 4.87
C LEU A 173 -3.57 -8.80 4.15
N LEU A 174 -3.16 -7.53 4.22
CA LEU A 174 -1.91 -7.08 3.61
C LEU A 174 -0.70 -7.72 4.29
N ALA A 175 -0.68 -7.82 5.62
CA ALA A 175 0.40 -8.50 6.34
C ALA A 175 0.50 -9.98 5.95
N GLU A 176 -0.62 -10.69 5.88
CA GLU A 176 -0.67 -12.09 5.40
C GLU A 176 -0.16 -12.21 3.97
N ASP A 177 -0.57 -11.30 3.08
CA ASP A 177 -0.13 -11.30 1.67
C ASP A 177 1.37 -11.08 1.50
N PHE A 178 2.00 -10.33 2.40
CA PHE A 178 3.42 -10.00 2.32
C PHE A 178 4.32 -10.90 3.17
N GLU A 179 3.76 -11.80 3.98
CA GLU A 179 4.51 -12.73 4.83
C GLU A 179 5.27 -13.77 3.98
N PRO A 180 6.63 -13.80 4.03
CA PRO A 180 7.43 -14.74 3.25
C PRO A 180 7.15 -16.22 3.56
N ASP A 181 6.94 -16.54 4.84
CA ASP A 181 6.73 -17.91 5.34
C ASP A 181 5.24 -18.28 5.48
N GLY A 182 4.35 -17.44 4.94
CA GLY A 182 2.90 -17.59 5.05
C GLY A 182 2.27 -18.36 3.87
N SER A 183 0.97 -18.16 3.69
CA SER A 183 0.19 -18.64 2.54
C SER A 183 -0.17 -17.53 1.54
N GLY A 184 0.39 -16.34 1.76
CA GLY A 184 0.12 -15.13 1.00
C GLY A 184 0.81 -15.07 -0.36
N TYR A 185 0.78 -13.87 -0.95
CA TYR A 185 1.27 -13.63 -2.30
C TYR A 185 2.80 -13.66 -2.37
N MET A 186 3.46 -13.19 -1.31
CA MET A 186 4.91 -13.25 -1.18
C MET A 186 5.41 -14.69 -1.11
N ALA A 187 4.77 -15.56 -0.34
CA ALA A 187 5.11 -16.98 -0.29
C ALA A 187 4.99 -17.64 -1.68
N LEU A 188 3.96 -17.33 -2.46
CA LEU A 188 3.80 -17.79 -3.84
C LEU A 188 4.91 -17.28 -4.77
N TYR A 189 5.28 -16.00 -4.63
CA TYR A 189 6.38 -15.40 -5.38
C TYR A 189 7.72 -16.09 -5.08
N LEU A 190 8.05 -16.28 -3.80
CA LEU A 190 9.27 -16.97 -3.38
C LEU A 190 9.29 -18.45 -3.76
N THR A 191 8.14 -19.13 -3.70
CA THR A 191 8.00 -20.52 -4.18
C THR A 191 8.28 -20.61 -5.68
N SER A 192 7.75 -19.67 -6.47
CA SER A 192 7.99 -19.60 -7.92
C SER A 192 9.47 -19.36 -8.24
N ALA A 193 10.16 -18.55 -7.44
CA ALA A 193 11.59 -18.33 -7.57
C ALA A 193 12.39 -19.60 -7.25
N ALA A 194 12.07 -20.27 -6.14
CA ALA A 194 12.72 -21.53 -5.75
C ALA A 194 12.51 -22.63 -6.80
N GLU A 195 11.30 -22.74 -7.36
CA GLU A 195 10.96 -23.64 -8.46
C GLU A 195 11.81 -23.37 -9.72
N LEU A 196 11.95 -22.10 -10.12
CA LEU A 196 12.77 -21.71 -11.27
C LEU A 196 14.25 -22.03 -11.03
N ARG A 197 14.77 -21.70 -9.85
CA ARG A 197 16.15 -21.99 -9.42
C ARG A 197 16.45 -23.47 -9.51
N ASN A 198 15.55 -24.31 -9.00
CA ASN A 198 15.72 -25.76 -9.02
C ASN A 198 15.74 -26.31 -10.46
N THR A 199 14.81 -25.87 -11.31
CA THR A 199 14.79 -26.24 -12.73
C THR A 199 16.06 -25.80 -13.46
N ALA A 200 16.53 -24.57 -13.23
CA ALA A 200 17.75 -24.06 -13.83
C ALA A 200 18.98 -24.88 -13.41
N LYS A 201 19.13 -25.19 -12.12
CA LYS A 201 20.20 -26.05 -11.59
C LYS A 201 20.18 -27.43 -12.24
N GLN A 202 19.02 -28.07 -12.33
CA GLN A 202 18.87 -29.38 -12.98
C GLN A 202 19.32 -29.36 -14.45
N VAL A 203 19.03 -28.30 -15.20
CA VAL A 203 19.48 -28.16 -16.59
C VAL A 203 21.00 -28.00 -16.66
N LEU A 204 21.58 -27.20 -15.77
CA LEU A 204 23.03 -26.93 -15.75
C LEU A 204 23.87 -28.14 -15.31
N THR A 205 23.34 -28.97 -14.41
CA THR A 205 24.01 -30.18 -13.91
C THR A 205 23.65 -31.45 -14.70
N GLY A 206 22.66 -31.36 -15.60
CA GLY A 206 22.25 -32.47 -16.48
C GLY A 206 23.26 -32.76 -17.59
N GLY A 207 22.98 -33.79 -18.40
CA GLY A 207 23.81 -34.13 -19.56
C GLY A 207 23.96 -32.95 -20.52
N GLN A 208 25.20 -32.66 -20.92
CA GLN A 208 25.68 -31.46 -21.62
C GLN A 208 24.57 -30.69 -22.37
N PRO A 209 23.93 -29.67 -21.75
CA PRO A 209 22.96 -28.85 -22.46
C PRO A 209 23.67 -28.06 -23.56
N GLY A 210 23.04 -27.97 -24.73
CA GLY A 210 23.55 -27.11 -25.82
C GLY A 210 23.74 -25.65 -25.37
N PRO A 211 24.61 -24.87 -26.03
CA PRO A 211 25.02 -23.54 -25.58
C PRO A 211 23.85 -22.59 -25.25
N ALA A 212 22.84 -22.52 -26.12
CA ALA A 212 21.66 -21.67 -25.92
C ALA A 212 20.84 -22.08 -24.67
N ARG A 213 20.70 -23.38 -24.41
CA ARG A 213 19.98 -23.91 -23.25
C ARG A 213 20.76 -23.64 -21.96
N ARG A 214 22.09 -23.77 -22.01
CA ARG A 214 22.97 -23.42 -20.89
C ARG A 214 22.87 -21.94 -20.54
N GLN A 215 22.92 -21.05 -21.54
CA GLN A 215 22.78 -19.61 -21.33
C GLN A 215 21.42 -19.24 -20.74
N ALA A 216 20.33 -19.81 -21.27
CA ALA A 216 18.98 -19.59 -20.73
C ALA A 216 18.86 -20.08 -19.27
N ALA A 217 19.48 -21.21 -18.93
CA ALA A 217 19.48 -21.73 -17.56
C ALA A 217 20.30 -20.87 -16.60
N LEU A 218 21.45 -20.32 -17.02
CA LEU A 218 22.22 -19.37 -16.21
C LEU A 218 21.44 -18.07 -15.95
N ALA A 219 20.79 -17.51 -16.98
CA ALA A 219 19.95 -16.33 -16.82
C ALA A 219 18.79 -16.60 -15.85
N ALA A 220 18.09 -17.72 -16.01
CA ALA A 220 17.01 -18.13 -15.12
C ALA A 220 17.47 -18.36 -13.67
N LEU A 221 18.69 -18.89 -13.47
CA LEU A 221 19.27 -19.07 -12.15
C LEU A 221 19.51 -17.72 -11.47
N ASN A 222 20.16 -16.78 -12.17
CA ASN A 222 20.41 -15.43 -11.66
C ASN A 222 19.12 -14.69 -11.34
N ASP A 223 18.13 -14.76 -12.24
CA ASP A 223 16.81 -14.15 -12.04
C ASP A 223 16.11 -14.71 -10.78
N ALA A 224 16.20 -16.01 -10.55
CA ALA A 224 15.57 -16.66 -9.42
C ALA A 224 16.25 -16.29 -8.09
N GLU A 225 17.58 -16.26 -8.04
CA GLU A 225 18.34 -15.86 -6.85
C GLU A 225 18.09 -14.38 -6.51
N GLN A 226 18.05 -13.52 -7.53
CA GLN A 226 17.70 -12.11 -7.36
C GLN A 226 16.25 -11.95 -6.85
N ALA A 227 15.30 -12.69 -7.42
CA ALA A 227 13.91 -12.68 -6.98
C ALA A 227 13.74 -13.13 -5.52
N GLU A 228 14.46 -14.16 -5.08
CA GLU A 228 14.43 -14.62 -3.69
C GLU A 228 14.94 -13.54 -2.73
N GLU A 229 16.12 -12.97 -2.99
CA GLU A 229 16.70 -11.91 -2.14
C GLU A 229 15.80 -10.67 -2.07
N GLN A 230 15.34 -10.21 -3.23
CA GLN A 230 14.46 -9.05 -3.35
C GLN A 230 13.10 -9.29 -2.69
N GLY A 231 12.52 -10.48 -2.88
CA GLY A 231 11.24 -10.87 -2.30
C GLY A 231 11.29 -10.90 -0.78
N GLN A 232 12.33 -11.50 -0.18
CA GLN A 232 12.51 -11.52 1.28
C GLN A 232 12.65 -10.11 1.85
N ALA A 233 13.50 -9.28 1.23
CA ALA A 233 13.71 -7.90 1.67
C ALA A 233 12.43 -7.07 1.57
N LEU A 234 11.68 -7.19 0.48
CA LEU A 234 10.42 -6.49 0.29
C LEU A 234 9.36 -6.98 1.29
N GLY A 235 9.19 -8.30 1.44
CA GLY A 235 8.19 -8.92 2.32
C GLY A 235 8.33 -8.42 3.75
N ALA A 236 9.54 -8.47 4.32
CA ALA A 236 9.80 -7.98 5.66
C ALA A 236 9.41 -6.50 5.86
N ARG A 237 9.67 -5.64 4.87
CA ARG A 237 9.31 -4.20 4.95
C ARG A 237 7.81 -3.98 4.83
N MET A 238 7.16 -4.72 3.95
CA MET A 238 5.72 -4.60 3.75
C MET A 238 4.92 -5.12 4.94
N VAL A 239 5.35 -6.24 5.56
CA VAL A 239 4.77 -6.76 6.81
C VAL A 239 4.95 -5.75 7.95
N ALA A 240 6.15 -5.19 8.13
CA ALA A 240 6.40 -4.18 9.17
C ALA A 240 5.54 -2.91 8.97
N MET A 241 5.32 -2.50 7.73
CA MET A 241 4.42 -1.38 7.39
C MET A 241 2.96 -1.71 7.72
N ALA A 242 2.47 -2.87 7.29
CA ALA A 242 1.09 -3.29 7.50
C ALA A 242 0.77 -3.49 8.99
N THR A 243 1.68 -4.10 9.75
CA THR A 243 1.53 -4.32 11.19
C THR A 243 1.57 -3.03 12.01
N ALA A 244 2.39 -2.05 11.62
CA ALA A 244 2.45 -0.75 12.29
C ALA A 244 1.19 0.12 12.10
N LEU A 245 0.44 -0.09 11.01
CA LEU A 245 -0.75 0.69 10.68
C LEU A 245 -1.80 0.69 11.81
N HIS A 246 -2.04 -0.46 12.46
CA HIS A 246 -3.05 -0.55 13.50
C HIS A 246 -2.70 0.31 14.72
N ALA A 247 -1.44 0.25 15.18
CA ALA A 247 -0.96 1.07 16.29
C ALA A 247 -1.00 2.57 15.95
N ALA A 248 -0.58 2.92 14.74
CA ALA A 248 -0.62 4.30 14.25
C ALA A 248 -2.05 4.85 14.15
N GLN A 249 -3.02 4.04 13.69
CA GLN A 249 -4.43 4.42 13.66
C GLN A 249 -4.95 4.75 15.08
N GLN A 250 -4.67 3.88 16.05
CA GLN A 250 -5.10 4.10 17.43
C GLN A 250 -4.45 5.33 18.06
N GLU A 251 -3.18 5.59 17.76
CA GLU A 251 -2.47 6.77 18.25
C GLU A 251 -2.97 8.05 17.58
N ALA A 252 -3.22 8.03 16.27
CA ALA A 252 -3.80 9.18 15.55
C ALA A 252 -5.19 9.54 16.10
N VAL A 253 -6.06 8.57 16.37
CA VAL A 253 -7.36 8.82 17.01
C VAL A 253 -7.18 9.47 18.38
N ARG A 254 -6.30 8.90 19.22
CA ARG A 254 -6.01 9.44 20.56
C ARG A 254 -5.46 10.87 20.47
N ASN A 255 -4.56 11.16 19.54
CA ASN A 255 -3.97 12.48 19.37
C ASN A 255 -5.01 13.54 18.96
N LEU A 256 -6.04 13.16 18.20
CA LEU A 256 -7.16 14.06 17.87
C LEU A 256 -8.00 14.44 19.10
N GLU A 257 -7.96 13.65 20.18
CA GLU A 257 -8.69 13.90 21.42
C GLU A 257 -7.81 14.56 22.48
N GLN A 258 -6.56 14.10 22.60
CA GLN A 258 -5.59 14.52 23.60
C GLN A 258 -4.25 14.74 22.88
N PRO A 259 -3.96 15.98 22.46
CA PRO A 259 -2.69 16.27 21.80
C PRO A 259 -1.51 15.93 22.69
N ALA A 260 -0.52 15.25 22.14
CA ALA A 260 0.75 14.99 22.79
C ALA A 260 1.91 15.51 21.94
N ASP A 261 3.09 15.69 22.53
CA ASP A 261 4.28 16.13 21.79
C ASP A 261 5.02 14.96 21.11
N ALA A 262 4.81 13.72 21.57
CA ALA A 262 5.48 12.53 21.08
C ALA A 262 4.48 11.49 20.57
N HIS A 263 4.77 10.91 19.39
CA HIS A 263 3.89 9.96 18.70
C HIS A 263 4.68 8.75 18.17
N PRO A 264 5.18 7.88 19.06
CA PRO A 264 6.05 6.78 18.69
C PRO A 264 5.44 5.81 17.66
N ALA A 265 4.13 5.58 17.67
CA ALA A 265 3.49 4.69 16.70
C ALA A 265 3.30 5.37 15.33
N LEU A 266 2.99 6.66 15.29
CA LEU A 266 2.95 7.46 14.05
C LEU A 266 4.35 7.54 13.41
N ASP A 267 5.37 7.78 14.23
CA ASP A 267 6.76 7.85 13.78
C ASP A 267 7.24 6.49 13.25
N ALA A 268 6.98 5.40 13.98
CA ALA A 268 7.31 4.04 13.54
C ALA A 268 6.62 3.70 12.22
N TYR A 269 5.34 4.01 12.07
CA TYR A 269 4.60 3.76 10.84
C TYR A 269 5.16 4.58 9.67
N SER A 270 5.39 5.88 9.84
CA SER A 270 6.00 6.74 8.83
C SER A 270 7.38 6.24 8.39
N ASN A 271 8.18 5.78 9.35
CA ASN A 271 9.48 5.16 9.07
C ASN A 271 9.32 3.88 8.26
N ASN A 272 8.39 2.99 8.60
CA ASN A 272 8.17 1.75 7.88
C ASN A 272 7.68 1.99 6.44
N VAL A 273 6.77 2.94 6.23
CA VAL A 273 6.34 3.36 4.88
C VAL A 273 7.53 3.87 4.07
N SER A 274 8.37 4.72 4.66
CA SER A 274 9.57 5.26 3.99
C SER A 274 10.59 4.18 3.64
N HIS A 275 10.79 3.19 4.51
CA HIS A 275 11.69 2.06 4.24
C HIS A 275 11.15 1.16 3.13
N ALA A 276 9.86 0.84 3.15
CA ALA A 276 9.21 0.08 2.09
C ALA A 276 9.32 0.80 0.75
N GLY A 277 9.12 2.13 0.73
CA GLY A 277 9.28 2.96 -0.46
C GLY A 277 10.69 2.93 -1.05
N ARG A 278 11.72 3.00 -0.20
CA ARG A 278 13.12 2.90 -0.65
C ARG A 278 13.41 1.55 -1.29
N VAL A 279 12.99 0.44 -0.66
CA VAL A 279 13.18 -0.90 -1.24
C VAL A 279 12.46 -1.01 -2.58
N MET A 280 11.20 -0.57 -2.65
CA MET A 280 10.42 -0.61 -3.89
C MET A 280 11.10 0.16 -5.03
N GLN A 281 11.68 1.33 -4.75
CA GLN A 281 12.39 2.12 -5.75
C GLN A 281 13.59 1.37 -6.35
N PHE A 282 14.34 0.62 -5.54
CA PHE A 282 15.45 -0.20 -6.04
C PHE A 282 14.99 -1.36 -6.92
N LEU A 283 13.81 -1.93 -6.63
CA LEU A 283 13.22 -3.04 -7.42
C LEU A 283 12.68 -2.59 -8.78
N LEU A 284 12.32 -1.31 -8.90
CA LEU A 284 11.76 -0.73 -10.13
C LEU A 284 12.82 -0.10 -11.05
N LEU A 285 14.07 -0.03 -10.63
CA LEU A 285 15.15 0.41 -11.51
C LEU A 285 15.34 -0.62 -12.62
N PRO A 286 15.39 -0.21 -13.91
CA PRO A 286 15.76 -1.13 -14.97
C PRO A 286 17.14 -1.71 -14.65
N ALA A 287 17.28 -3.03 -14.72
CA ALA A 287 18.57 -3.67 -14.61
C ALA A 287 19.51 -2.98 -15.61
N GLN A 288 20.55 -2.31 -15.12
CA GLN A 288 21.57 -1.68 -15.97
C GLN A 288 22.24 -2.80 -16.78
N GLY A 289 21.79 -3.01 -18.02
CA GLY A 289 22.21 -4.15 -18.82
C GLY A 289 21.61 -4.25 -20.22
N GLU A 290 20.49 -3.59 -20.52
CA GLU A 290 20.07 -3.40 -21.92
C GLU A 290 20.85 -2.23 -22.54
N VAL A 291 22.13 -2.48 -22.82
CA VAL A 291 22.81 -1.75 -23.88
C VAL A 291 22.13 -2.19 -25.18
N ASN A 292 21.35 -1.27 -25.75
CA ASN A 292 20.83 -1.38 -27.11
C ASN A 292 21.99 -1.76 -28.05
N HIS A 293 21.98 -3.00 -28.52
CA HIS A 293 22.63 -3.34 -29.78
C HIS A 293 21.55 -3.25 -30.85
N GLU A 294 21.38 -2.03 -31.38
CA GLU A 294 20.92 -1.84 -32.76
C GLU A 294 21.97 -2.40 -33.74
#